data_AF-A0A514XH30-F1
#
_entry.id   AF-A0A514XH30-F1
#
_cell.length_a   1.000
_cell.length_b   1.000
_cell.length_c   1.000
_cell.angle_alpha   90.00
_cell.angle_beta   90.00
_cell.angle_gamma   90.00
#
_symmetry.space_group_name_H-M   'P 1'
#
loop_
_entity.id
_entity.type
_entity.pdbx_description
1 polymer ?
#
loop_
_entity_poly.entity_id
_entity_poly.type
_entity_poly.pdbx_seq_one_letter_code
_entity_poly.pdbx_strand_id
1 'polypeptide(L)'
;MLDHESDFIKILDFVEKVHHPKEEQELFPGVAHEPWLSHGGPLCTYYRGIQLEFSPIQQVKVKLEKYYADGGPRSDAYAIPSWCTPQNPLSIPMEEHAFGHELSQAIRYLSSQEGSEMYAKYFKIFKQDYEDFLRQHIAKEDGCLFKMCERRGC
;
A
#
# COMPACT_ATOMS: atom_id res chain seq x y z
N MET A 1 -2.45 0.61 29.81
CA MET A 1 -1.31 0.34 28.92
C MET A 1 -1.92 0.05 27.57
N LEU A 2 -1.75 0.93 26.58
CA LEU A 2 -2.32 0.73 25.25
C LEU A 2 -1.62 -0.49 24.63
N ASP A 3 -2.39 -1.45 24.17
CA ASP A 3 -1.87 -2.61 23.47
C ASP A 3 -1.45 -2.18 22.05
N HIS A 4 -0.15 -1.94 21.89
CA HIS A 4 0.46 -1.45 20.65
C HIS A 4 0.24 -2.38 19.44
N GLU A 5 -0.14 -3.65 19.65
CA GLU A 5 -0.51 -4.56 18.57
C GLU A 5 -1.97 -4.37 18.16
N SER A 6 -2.90 -4.37 19.12
CA SER A 6 -4.33 -4.12 18.86
C SER A 6 -4.57 -2.81 18.11
N ASP A 7 -3.87 -1.74 18.49
CA ASP A 7 -4.02 -0.45 17.82
C ASP A 7 -3.45 -0.45 16.40
N PHE A 8 -2.39 -1.21 16.14
CA PHE A 8 -1.85 -1.37 14.79
C PHE A 8 -2.81 -2.13 13.88
N ILE A 9 -3.44 -3.20 14.36
CA ILE A 9 -4.44 -3.95 13.60
C ILE A 9 -5.65 -3.08 13.23
N LYS A 10 -6.07 -2.16 14.11
CA LYS A 10 -7.12 -1.17 13.80
C LYS A 10 -6.70 -0.20 12.70
N ILE A 11 -5.43 0.23 12.69
CA ILE A 11 -4.91 1.07 11.60
C ILE A 11 -4.93 0.29 10.28
N LEU A 12 -4.51 -0.97 10.28
CA LEU A 12 -4.61 -1.85 9.11
C LEU A 12 -6.06 -2.02 8.63
N ASP A 13 -7.02 -2.17 9.56
CA ASP A 13 -8.44 -2.23 9.22
C ASP A 13 -8.93 -0.93 8.57
N PHE A 14 -8.55 0.22 9.12
CA PHE A 14 -8.92 1.50 8.55
C PHE A 14 -8.35 1.68 7.15
N VAL A 15 -7.05 1.44 6.96
CA VAL A 15 -6.39 1.65 5.66
C VAL A 15 -6.97 0.70 4.61
N GLU A 16 -6.95 -0.61 4.87
CA GLU A 16 -7.25 -1.61 3.85
C GLU A 16 -8.75 -1.84 3.62
N LYS A 17 -9.62 -1.51 4.59
CA LYS A 17 -11.08 -1.74 4.48
C LYS A 17 -11.88 -0.45 4.34
N VAL A 18 -11.28 0.72 4.54
CA VAL A 18 -12.00 2.00 4.49
C VAL A 18 -11.30 3.01 3.58
N HIS A 19 -10.01 3.29 3.79
CA HIS A 19 -9.28 4.30 3.03
C HIS A 19 -9.08 3.90 1.57
N HIS A 20 -8.32 2.83 1.30
CA HIS A 20 -8.06 2.37 -0.07
C HIS A 20 -9.37 2.10 -0.85
N PRO A 21 -10.38 1.41 -0.28
CA PRO A 21 -11.63 1.16 -1.01
C PRO A 21 -12.36 2.44 -1.43
N LYS A 22 -12.35 3.51 -0.61
CA LYS A 22 -12.96 4.78 -0.99
C LYS A 22 -12.24 5.43 -2.16
N GLU A 23 -10.92 5.39 -2.15
CA GLU A 23 -10.14 5.94 -3.26
C GLU A 23 -10.41 5.16 -4.54
N GLU A 24 -10.35 3.83 -4.47
CA GLU A 24 -10.52 2.94 -5.63
C GLU A 24 -11.92 2.97 -6.24
N GLN A 25 -12.94 3.19 -5.41
CA GLN A 25 -14.35 3.13 -5.82
C GLN A 25 -14.93 4.51 -6.14
N GLU A 26 -14.42 5.59 -5.54
CA GLU A 26 -14.98 6.93 -5.69
C GLU A 26 -13.98 7.89 -6.36
N LEU A 27 -12.81 8.10 -5.75
CA LEU A 27 -11.87 9.13 -6.20
C LEU A 27 -11.20 8.75 -7.53
N PHE A 28 -10.53 7.61 -7.57
CA PHE A 28 -9.73 7.16 -8.70
C PHE A 28 -10.56 7.05 -9.99
N PRO A 29 -11.77 6.44 -10.00
CA PRO A 29 -12.60 6.43 -11.20
C PRO A 29 -12.99 7.84 -11.66
N GLY A 30 -13.22 8.76 -10.73
CA GLY A 30 -13.58 10.16 -11.03
C GLY A 30 -12.46 10.94 -11.70
N VAL A 31 -11.20 10.61 -11.42
CA VAL A 31 -10.03 11.33 -11.97
C VAL A 31 -9.25 10.53 -13.01
N ALA A 32 -9.47 9.22 -13.17
CA ALA A 32 -8.67 8.33 -14.01
C ALA A 32 -8.52 8.76 -15.48
N HIS A 33 -9.47 9.54 -16.00
CA HIS A 33 -9.48 10.02 -17.38
C HIS A 33 -8.97 11.46 -17.53
N GLU A 34 -8.59 12.10 -16.43
CA GLU A 34 -8.18 13.49 -16.42
C GLU A 34 -6.78 13.67 -17.02
N PRO A 35 -6.62 14.48 -18.08
CA PRO A 35 -5.33 14.64 -18.77
C PRO A 35 -4.23 15.21 -17.86
N TRP A 36 -4.60 15.96 -16.82
CA TRP A 36 -3.63 16.59 -15.94
C TRP A 36 -2.91 15.61 -15.00
N LEU A 37 -3.46 14.41 -14.76
CA LEU A 37 -2.76 13.37 -14.01
C LEU A 37 -1.44 12.98 -14.69
N SER A 38 -1.45 12.92 -16.02
CA SER A 38 -0.28 12.54 -16.83
C SER A 38 0.83 13.59 -16.82
N HIS A 39 0.50 14.84 -16.48
CA HIS A 39 1.50 15.91 -16.36
C HIS A 39 2.24 15.87 -15.02
N GLY A 40 1.63 15.26 -13.99
CA GLY A 40 2.16 15.26 -12.64
C GLY A 40 2.30 16.66 -12.04
N GLY A 41 3.08 16.74 -10.97
CA GLY A 41 3.44 17.95 -10.24
C GLY A 41 4.86 17.87 -9.71
N PRO A 42 5.40 18.95 -9.12
CA PRO A 42 6.80 19.04 -8.72
C PRO A 42 7.28 17.90 -7.81
N LEU A 43 6.41 17.45 -6.89
CA LEU A 43 6.72 16.33 -6.00
C LEU A 43 6.46 14.96 -6.64
N CYS A 44 5.62 14.87 -7.66
CA CYS A 44 5.38 13.60 -8.37
C CYS A 44 6.66 13.07 -9.03
N THR A 45 7.48 13.95 -9.61
CA THR A 45 8.78 13.57 -10.18
C THR A 45 9.76 13.10 -9.12
N TYR A 46 9.79 13.76 -7.95
CA TYR A 46 10.63 13.36 -6.82
C TYR A 46 10.28 11.94 -6.35
N TYR A 47 8.99 11.69 -6.11
CA TYR A 47 8.52 10.38 -5.66
C TYR A 47 8.67 9.30 -6.73
N ARG A 48 8.54 9.65 -8.02
CA ARG A 48 8.86 8.74 -9.12
C ARG A 48 10.35 8.36 -9.11
N GLY A 49 11.24 9.30 -8.83
CA GLY A 49 12.67 9.04 -8.66
C GLY A 49 12.93 8.03 -7.53
N ILE A 50 12.31 8.23 -6.37
CA ILE A 50 12.41 7.29 -5.24
C ILE A 50 11.96 5.88 -5.63
N GLN A 51 10.80 5.77 -6.30
CA GLN A 51 10.26 4.48 -6.74
C GLN A 51 11.24 3.74 -7.66
N LEU A 52 11.87 4.45 -8.60
CA LEU A 52 12.79 3.88 -9.58
C LEU A 52 14.16 3.50 -8.96
N GLU A 53 14.67 4.31 -8.03
CA GLU A 53 16.00 4.12 -7.46
C GLU A 53 16.03 3.12 -6.31
N PHE A 54 15.01 3.13 -5.44
CA PHE A 54 15.04 2.38 -4.18
C PHE A 54 14.08 1.20 -4.17
N SER A 55 13.06 1.21 -5.05
CA SER A 55 11.97 0.23 -5.14
C SER A 55 11.59 -0.37 -3.77
N PRO A 56 10.96 0.43 -2.88
CA PRO A 56 10.70 0.04 -1.49
C PRO A 56 9.95 -1.30 -1.37
N ILE A 57 9.00 -1.52 -2.29
CA ILE A 57 8.21 -2.74 -2.42
C ILE A 57 9.11 -3.96 -2.67
N GLN A 58 10.15 -3.84 -3.50
CA GLN A 58 10.94 -5.00 -3.91
C GLN A 58 11.69 -5.65 -2.76
N GLN A 59 12.19 -4.84 -1.80
CA GLN A 59 12.89 -5.36 -0.63
C GLN A 59 11.96 -6.18 0.26
N VAL A 60 10.71 -5.73 0.41
CA VAL A 60 9.71 -6.42 1.21
C VAL A 60 9.15 -7.65 0.48
N LYS A 61 8.99 -7.59 -0.84
CA LYS A 61 8.61 -8.76 -1.68
C LYS A 61 9.56 -9.94 -1.49
N VAL A 62 10.88 -9.71 -1.39
CA VAL A 62 11.85 -10.79 -1.10
C VAL A 62 11.58 -11.45 0.26
N LYS A 63 11.22 -10.66 1.28
CA LYS A 63 10.91 -11.18 2.61
C LYS A 63 9.57 -11.94 2.62
N LEU A 64 8.56 -11.46 1.89
CA LEU A 64 7.28 -12.16 1.69
C LEU A 64 7.47 -13.50 0.97
N GLU A 65 8.26 -13.55 -0.10
CA GLU A 65 8.55 -14.82 -0.77
C GLU A 65 9.26 -15.82 0.15
N LYS A 66 10.15 -15.35 1.03
CA LYS A 66 10.74 -16.21 2.07
C LYS A 66 9.67 -16.68 3.07
N TYR A 67 8.78 -15.80 3.51
CA TYR A 67 7.68 -16.17 4.40
C TYR A 67 6.77 -17.24 3.79
N TYR A 68 6.45 -17.13 2.50
CA TYR A 68 5.70 -18.15 1.77
C TYR A 68 6.46 -19.47 1.67
N ALA A 69 7.75 -19.42 1.35
CA ALA A 69 8.60 -20.61 1.29
C ALA A 69 8.71 -21.32 2.64
N ASP A 70 8.65 -20.57 3.74
CA ASP A 70 8.71 -21.09 5.10
C ASP A 70 7.31 -21.53 5.62
N GLY A 71 6.29 -21.58 4.76
CA GLY A 71 4.96 -22.14 5.05
C GLY A 71 3.88 -21.12 5.41
N GLY A 72 4.16 -19.82 5.28
CA GLY A 72 3.15 -18.77 5.42
C GLY A 72 2.11 -18.82 4.28
N PRO A 73 0.80 -18.58 4.55
CA PRO A 73 -0.20 -18.49 3.50
C PRO A 73 0.08 -17.32 2.55
N ARG A 74 -0.17 -17.52 1.26
CA ARG A 74 -0.21 -16.46 0.26
C ARG A 74 -1.48 -15.62 0.41
N SER A 75 -1.42 -14.36 0.00
CA SER A 75 -2.58 -13.48 -0.02
C SER A 75 -3.62 -13.92 -1.06
N ASP A 76 -4.86 -13.55 -0.79
CA ASP A 76 -5.91 -13.61 -1.81
C ASP A 76 -5.65 -12.61 -2.95
N ALA A 77 -6.24 -12.87 -4.12
CA ALA A 77 -6.10 -12.00 -5.28
C ALA A 77 -6.70 -10.61 -5.01
N TYR A 78 -5.95 -9.56 -5.35
CA TYR A 78 -6.43 -8.18 -5.30
C TYR A 78 -7.22 -7.83 -6.57
N ALA A 79 -8.39 -7.20 -6.40
CA ALA A 79 -9.22 -6.80 -7.55
C ALA A 79 -8.63 -5.56 -8.22
N ILE A 80 -8.24 -5.66 -9.48
CA ILE A 80 -7.74 -4.53 -10.27
C ILE A 80 -8.86 -3.99 -11.15
N PRO A 81 -9.28 -2.71 -10.97
CA PRO A 81 -10.32 -2.10 -11.79
C PRO A 81 -9.91 -1.95 -13.27
N SER A 82 -10.87 -1.97 -14.19
CA SER A 82 -10.60 -1.89 -15.63
C SER A 82 -9.98 -0.56 -16.10
N TRP A 83 -10.13 0.52 -15.32
CA TRP A 83 -9.51 1.82 -15.60
C TRP A 83 -8.01 1.84 -15.25
N CYS A 84 -7.54 0.88 -14.45
CA CYS A 84 -6.16 0.78 -13.99
C CYS A 84 -5.31 0.07 -15.07
N THR A 85 -4.81 0.86 -16.02
CA THR A 85 -3.87 0.39 -17.05
C THR A 85 -2.45 0.83 -16.72
N PRO A 86 -1.40 0.15 -17.25
CA PRO A 86 -0.02 0.57 -17.02
C PRO A 86 0.33 1.99 -17.47
N GLN A 87 -0.50 2.59 -18.34
CA GLN A 87 -0.34 3.97 -18.82
C GLN A 87 -1.07 4.98 -17.93
N ASN A 88 -1.97 4.53 -17.06
CA ASN A 88 -2.67 5.40 -16.13
C ASN A 88 -1.74 5.73 -14.95
N PRO A 89 -1.51 7.01 -14.61
CA PRO A 89 -0.71 7.39 -13.44
C PRO A 89 -1.20 6.79 -12.11
N LEU A 90 -2.50 6.50 -12.01
CA LEU A 90 -3.11 5.83 -10.86
C LEU A 90 -2.73 4.34 -10.74
N SER A 91 -2.09 3.75 -11.76
CA SER A 91 -1.54 2.39 -11.64
C SER A 91 -0.47 2.28 -10.55
N ILE A 92 0.22 3.38 -10.24
CA ILE A 92 1.20 3.41 -9.15
C ILE A 92 0.50 3.19 -7.80
N PRO A 93 -0.38 4.09 -7.31
CA PRO A 93 -1.07 3.87 -6.03
C PRO A 93 -1.88 2.56 -6.02
N MET A 94 -2.43 2.12 -7.15
CA MET A 94 -3.08 0.79 -7.23
C MET A 94 -2.13 -0.39 -6.99
N GLU A 95 -0.92 -0.37 -7.55
CA GLU A 95 0.10 -1.40 -7.25
C GLU A 95 0.45 -1.37 -5.75
N GLU A 96 0.50 -0.18 -5.16
CA GLU A 96 0.76 0.01 -3.74
C GLU A 96 -0.37 -0.52 -2.87
N HIS A 97 -1.63 -0.26 -3.21
CA HIS A 97 -2.77 -0.80 -2.46
C HIS A 97 -2.79 -2.33 -2.51
N ALA A 98 -2.57 -2.91 -3.70
CA ALA A 98 -2.50 -4.35 -3.85
C ALA A 98 -1.36 -4.97 -3.01
N PHE A 99 -0.20 -4.30 -2.98
CA PHE A 99 0.93 -4.74 -2.17
C PHE A 99 0.70 -4.57 -0.66
N GLY A 100 0.15 -3.42 -0.24
CA GLY A 100 -0.25 -3.15 1.14
C GLY A 100 -1.24 -4.19 1.64
N HIS A 101 -2.22 -4.55 0.81
CA HIS A 101 -3.18 -5.59 1.09
C HIS A 101 -2.51 -6.96 1.34
N GLU A 102 -1.61 -7.39 0.45
CA GLU A 102 -0.86 -8.63 0.59
C GLU A 102 -0.07 -8.66 1.91
N LEU A 103 0.67 -7.59 2.21
CA LEU A 103 1.44 -7.49 3.44
C LEU A 103 0.53 -7.47 4.68
N SER A 104 -0.61 -6.79 4.60
CA SER A 104 -1.60 -6.73 5.69
C SER A 104 -2.19 -8.12 6.01
N GLN A 105 -2.43 -8.96 5.00
CA GLN A 105 -2.93 -10.32 5.20
C GLN A 105 -1.89 -11.18 5.92
N ALA A 106 -0.61 -11.08 5.52
CA ALA A 106 0.47 -11.78 6.21
C ALA A 106 0.57 -11.36 7.68
N ILE A 107 0.50 -10.05 7.98
CA ILE A 107 0.51 -9.54 9.36
C ILE A 107 -0.68 -10.07 10.15
N ARG A 108 -1.90 -10.06 9.59
CA ARG A 108 -3.10 -10.56 10.27
C ARG A 108 -3.01 -12.04 10.59
N TYR A 109 -2.53 -12.83 9.63
CA TYR A 109 -2.29 -14.25 9.86
C TYR A 109 -1.30 -14.44 11.01
N LEU A 110 -0.16 -13.75 10.97
CA LEU A 110 0.85 -13.82 12.02
C LEU A 110 0.27 -13.44 13.38
N SER A 111 -0.47 -12.33 13.49
CA SER A 111 -1.14 -11.90 14.74
C SER A 111 -2.09 -12.96 15.28
N SER A 112 -2.81 -13.70 14.42
CA SER A 112 -3.65 -14.84 14.82
C SER A 112 -2.86 -16.07 15.30
N GLN A 113 -1.55 -16.09 15.08
CA GLN A 113 -0.60 -17.15 15.43
C GLN A 113 0.40 -16.68 16.50
N GLU A 114 0.00 -15.73 17.36
CA GLU A 114 0.85 -15.20 18.43
C GLU A 114 1.52 -16.32 19.23
N GLY A 115 2.83 -16.20 19.46
CA GLY A 115 3.65 -17.21 20.14
C GLY A 115 4.19 -18.34 19.27
N SER A 116 3.80 -18.43 17.99
CA SER A 116 4.41 -19.37 17.03
C SER A 116 5.81 -18.94 16.60
N GLU A 117 6.60 -19.89 16.08
CA GLU A 117 7.91 -19.59 15.46
C GLU A 117 7.77 -18.60 14.29
N MET A 118 6.71 -18.73 13.49
CA MET A 118 6.42 -17.82 12.39
C MET A 118 6.14 -16.39 12.89
N TYR A 119 5.33 -16.23 13.93
CA TYR A 119 5.08 -14.93 14.55
C TYR A 119 6.39 -14.29 15.04
N ALA A 120 7.18 -15.02 15.82
CA ALA A 120 8.45 -14.52 16.36
C ALA A 120 9.44 -14.09 15.27
N LYS A 121 9.43 -14.80 14.13
CA LYS A 121 10.33 -14.56 13.01
C LYS A 121 9.92 -13.39 12.12
N TYR A 122 8.62 -13.22 11.84
CA TYR A 122 8.16 -12.32 10.78
C TYR A 122 7.35 -11.11 11.27
N PHE A 123 6.60 -11.23 12.36
CA PHE A 123 5.57 -10.24 12.70
C PHE A 123 6.13 -8.83 12.84
N LYS A 124 7.20 -8.67 13.65
CA LYS A 124 7.84 -7.37 13.85
C LYS A 124 8.45 -6.79 12.58
N ILE A 125 8.98 -7.66 11.71
CA ILE A 125 9.60 -7.26 10.44
C ILE A 125 8.51 -6.70 9.51
N PHE A 126 7.43 -7.47 9.30
CA PHE A 126 6.34 -7.05 8.42
C PHE A 126 5.57 -5.87 8.97
N LYS A 127 5.38 -5.76 10.29
CA LYS A 127 4.83 -4.56 10.91
C LYS A 127 5.64 -3.31 10.56
N GLN A 128 6.95 -3.36 10.76
CA GLN A 128 7.83 -2.23 10.44
C GLN A 128 7.82 -1.92 8.93
N ASP A 129 7.94 -2.94 8.10
CA ASP A 129 7.92 -2.79 6.64
C ASP A 129 6.61 -2.14 6.17
N TYR A 130 5.47 -2.52 6.76
CA TYR A 130 4.17 -1.92 6.44
C TYR A 130 4.07 -0.47 6.93
N GLU A 131 4.54 -0.15 8.14
CA GLU A 131 4.54 1.23 8.65
C GLU A 131 5.39 2.17 7.77
N ASP A 132 6.59 1.72 7.39
CA ASP A 132 7.49 2.50 6.53
C ASP A 132 6.92 2.66 5.12
N PHE A 133 6.33 1.60 4.57
CA PHE A 133 5.62 1.63 3.30
C PHE A 133 4.44 2.61 3.34
N LEU A 134 3.57 2.51 4.34
CA LEU A 134 2.38 3.35 4.47
C LEU A 134 2.74 4.83 4.60
N ARG A 135 3.79 5.17 5.34
CA ARG A 135 4.30 6.56 5.43
C ARG A 135 4.72 7.11 4.07
N GLN A 136 5.39 6.30 3.26
CA GLN A 136 5.81 6.71 1.92
C GLN A 136 4.63 6.82 0.96
N HIS A 137 3.68 5.89 1.04
CA HIS A 137 2.44 5.92 0.28
C HIS A 137 1.64 7.20 0.58
N ILE A 138 1.34 7.49 1.85
CA ILE A 138 0.62 8.70 2.26
C ILE A 138 1.36 9.98 1.82
N ALA A 139 2.69 10.03 1.99
CA ALA A 139 3.47 11.20 1.57
C ALA A 139 3.35 11.46 0.05
N LYS A 140 3.21 10.41 -0.76
CA LYS A 140 2.96 10.54 -2.20
C LYS A 140 1.58 11.06 -2.49
N GLU A 141 0.56 10.55 -1.82
CA GLU A 141 -0.81 11.01 -2.02
C GLU A 141 -0.97 12.48 -1.63
N ASP A 142 -0.52 12.84 -0.43
CA ASP A 142 -0.55 14.20 0.10
C ASP A 142 0.29 15.18 -0.72
N GLY A 143 1.46 14.75 -1.18
CA GLY A 143 2.41 15.61 -1.90
C GLY A 143 2.14 15.73 -3.40
N CYS A 144 1.51 14.73 -4.00
CA CYS A 144 1.29 14.64 -5.44
C CYS A 144 -0.22 14.55 -5.77
N LEU A 145 -0.87 13.43 -5.48
CA LEU A 145 -2.22 13.14 -5.97
C LEU A 145 -3.25 14.17 -5.48
N PHE A 146 -3.39 14.34 -4.18
CA PHE A 146 -4.40 15.24 -3.61
C PHE A 146 -4.13 16.70 -3.94
N LYS A 147 -2.87 17.12 -4.04
CA LYS A 147 -2.51 18.48 -4.49
C LYS A 147 -2.89 18.74 -5.94
N MET A 148 -2.84 17.73 -6.80
CA MET A 148 -3.34 17.85 -8.16
C MET A 148 -4.87 17.94 -8.16
N CYS A 149 -5.54 17.10 -7.38
CA CYS A 149 -7.00 17.11 -7.24
C CYS A 149 -7.54 18.45 -6.72
N GLU A 150 -6.97 19.01 -5.65
CA GLU A 150 -7.35 20.31 -5.06
C GLU A 150 -7.29 21.46 -6.08
N ARG A 151 -6.27 21.47 -6.95
CA ARG A 151 -6.09 22.53 -7.97
C ARG A 151 -7.10 22.44 -9.12
N ARG A 152 -7.80 21.31 -9.24
CA ARG A 152 -8.64 20.97 -10.41
C ARG A 152 -10.09 20.70 -10.06
N GLY A 153 -10.43 20.60 -8.77
CA GLY A 153 -11.82 20.53 -8.27
C GLY A 153 -12.41 19.13 -8.30
N CYS A 154 -11.64 18.14 -7.83
CA CYS A 154 -12.12 16.77 -7.61
C CYS A 154 -13.00 16.65 -6.37
#